data_AF-A0A0B1TXC8-F1
#
_entry.id   AF-A0A0B1TXC8-F1
#
_cell.length_a   1.000
_cell.length_b   1.000
_cell.length_c   1.000
_cell.angle_alpha   90.00
_cell.angle_beta   90.00
_cell.angle_gamma   90.00
#
_symmetry.space_group_name_H-M   'P 1'
#
loop_
_entity.id
_entity.type
_entity.pdbx_description
1 polymer ?
#
loop_
_entity_poly.entity_id
_entity_poly.type
_entity_poly.pdbx_seq_one_letter_code
_entity_poly.pdbx_strand_id
1 'polypeptide(L)'
;MESEATGKPGTAAVADPGIAGLESVFADLEKRLDDLVEARLDAVAARRQEAERMALAEQFAERHPDFRELAASGALDAQKRDNPLLDDVGAYYAHHLSAQQQVAAEELAKARAEAETEAEARTIERVRSKRLAAALGASPSATAQARTAGADADLAAPEQFGGINAVLAARMAARRRNAGL
;
A
#
# COMPACT_ATOMS: atom_id res chain seq x y z
N MET A 1 -90.22 52.76 -48.18
CA MET A 1 -89.95 53.51 -46.94
C MET A 1 -89.71 52.48 -45.85
N GLU A 2 -88.80 52.80 -44.93
CA GLU A 2 -88.45 52.05 -43.70
C GLU A 2 -87.52 50.83 -43.92
N SER A 3 -86.37 50.62 -43.27
CA SER A 3 -85.59 51.39 -42.31
C SER A 3 -84.14 50.86 -42.29
N GLU A 4 -83.17 51.75 -42.09
CA GLU A 4 -81.78 51.42 -41.72
C GLU A 4 -81.71 50.77 -40.33
N ALA A 5 -80.74 49.88 -40.10
CA ALA A 5 -79.94 49.87 -38.86
C ALA A 5 -78.75 48.89 -38.95
N THR A 6 -77.56 49.48 -38.85
CA THR A 6 -76.23 48.93 -38.55
C THR A 6 -76.15 48.17 -37.22
N GLY A 7 -75.29 47.15 -37.11
CA GLY A 7 -74.92 46.56 -35.81
C GLY A 7 -73.87 45.44 -35.83
N LYS A 8 -72.60 45.84 -35.64
CA LYS A 8 -71.35 45.15 -35.22
C LYS A 8 -71.25 43.60 -35.03
N PRO A 9 -70.04 43.04 -35.25
CA PRO A 9 -69.70 41.65 -35.00
C PRO A 9 -69.40 41.44 -33.50
N GLY A 10 -69.73 40.26 -33.00
CA GLY A 10 -69.23 39.85 -31.69
C GLY A 10 -70.20 38.94 -30.98
N THR A 11 -69.92 37.65 -31.05
CA THR A 11 -69.87 36.78 -29.88
C THR A 11 -69.11 35.54 -30.32
N ALA A 12 -67.85 35.44 -29.88
CA ALA A 12 -67.16 34.16 -29.82
C ALA A 12 -68.13 33.19 -29.14
N ALA A 13 -68.38 32.06 -29.79
CA ALA A 13 -69.01 30.94 -29.14
C ALA A 13 -68.15 30.61 -27.93
N VAL A 14 -68.62 31.03 -26.76
CA VAL A 14 -68.22 30.46 -25.48
C VAL A 14 -68.59 29.00 -25.61
N ALA A 15 -67.61 28.19 -26.02
CA ALA A 15 -67.75 26.75 -25.99
C ALA A 15 -67.87 26.39 -24.51
N ASP A 16 -69.11 26.10 -24.12
CA ASP A 16 -69.45 25.48 -22.85
C ASP A 16 -68.43 24.38 -22.52
N PRO A 17 -67.82 24.36 -21.33
CA PRO A 17 -66.96 23.26 -20.90
C PRO A 17 -67.82 22.04 -20.50
N GLY A 18 -68.79 21.69 -21.34
CA GLY A 18 -69.69 20.58 -21.15
C GLY A 18 -69.09 19.30 -21.73
N ILE A 19 -68.85 18.33 -20.85
CA ILE A 19 -68.56 16.91 -21.14
C ILE A 19 -67.18 16.62 -21.74
N ALA A 20 -66.72 17.31 -22.79
CA ALA A 20 -65.41 17.04 -23.41
C ALA A 20 -64.21 17.44 -22.51
N GLY A 21 -64.36 18.47 -21.69
CA GLY A 21 -63.35 18.87 -20.69
C GLY A 21 -63.30 17.95 -19.46
N LEU A 22 -64.33 17.13 -19.24
CA LEU A 22 -64.33 16.16 -18.15
C LEU A 22 -63.52 14.91 -18.53
N GLU A 23 -63.57 14.47 -19.79
CA GLU A 23 -62.76 13.34 -20.29
C GLU A 23 -61.26 13.59 -20.15
N SER A 24 -60.79 14.81 -20.42
CA SER A 24 -59.38 15.17 -20.18
C SER A 24 -59.02 15.19 -18.70
N VAL A 25 -59.95 15.62 -17.84
CA VAL A 25 -59.75 15.59 -16.38
C VAL A 25 -59.71 14.15 -15.88
N PHE A 26 -60.53 13.25 -16.42
CA PHE A 26 -60.50 11.82 -16.10
C PHE A 26 -59.21 11.16 -16.58
N ALA A 27 -58.76 11.43 -17.79
CA ALA A 27 -57.48 10.93 -18.31
C ALA A 27 -56.27 11.41 -17.47
N ASP A 28 -56.28 12.69 -17.07
CA ASP A 28 -55.28 13.23 -16.15
C ASP A 28 -55.35 12.60 -14.76
N LEU A 29 -56.55 12.23 -14.29
CA LEU A 29 -56.77 11.55 -13.02
C LEU A 29 -56.28 10.09 -13.08
N GLU A 30 -56.55 9.38 -14.16
CA GLU A 30 -56.06 8.02 -14.41
C GLU A 30 -54.54 8.00 -14.43
N LYS A 31 -53.91 8.90 -15.19
CA LYS A 31 -52.44 8.99 -15.22
C LYS A 31 -51.85 9.28 -13.85
N ARG A 32 -52.45 10.18 -13.06
CA ARG A 32 -52.01 10.46 -11.68
C ARG A 32 -52.22 9.26 -10.76
N LEU A 33 -53.28 8.47 -10.96
CA LEU A 33 -53.51 7.25 -10.19
C LEU A 33 -52.47 6.19 -10.54
N ASP A 34 -52.15 6.00 -11.82
CA ASP A 34 -51.10 5.09 -12.27
C ASP A 34 -49.74 5.49 -11.70
N ASP A 35 -49.34 6.77 -11.81
CA ASP A 35 -48.09 7.29 -11.23
C ASP A 35 -48.03 7.07 -9.70
N LEU A 36 -49.17 7.22 -9.01
CA LEU A 36 -49.25 7.04 -7.56
C LEU A 36 -49.20 5.56 -7.18
N VAL A 37 -49.82 4.68 -7.96
CA VAL A 37 -49.74 3.23 -7.79
C VAL A 37 -48.31 2.75 -8.04
N GLU A 38 -47.64 3.19 -9.11
CA GLU A 38 -46.24 2.87 -9.38
C GLU A 38 -45.33 3.34 -8.24
N ALA A 39 -45.44 4.61 -7.81
CA ALA A 39 -44.65 5.13 -6.71
C ALA A 39 -44.88 4.37 -5.39
N ARG A 40 -46.10 3.89 -5.14
CA ARG A 40 -46.42 3.06 -3.97
C ARG A 40 -45.87 1.64 -4.09
N LEU A 41 -45.92 1.05 -5.28
CA LEU A 41 -45.32 -0.27 -5.53
C LEU A 41 -43.80 -0.22 -5.36
N ASP A 42 -43.15 0.82 -5.89
CA ASP A 42 -41.71 1.05 -5.71
C ASP A 42 -41.35 1.24 -4.24
N ALA A 43 -42.13 2.03 -3.49
CA ALA A 43 -41.90 2.22 -2.06
C ALA A 43 -42.08 0.92 -1.26
N VAL A 44 -43.03 0.06 -1.64
CA VAL A 44 -43.23 -1.25 -1.02
C VAL A 44 -42.09 -2.20 -1.37
N ALA A 45 -41.63 -2.20 -2.62
CA ALA A 45 -40.50 -2.99 -3.06
C ALA A 45 -39.21 -2.59 -2.32
N ALA A 46 -38.94 -1.29 -2.19
CA ALA A 46 -37.81 -0.77 -1.44
C ALA A 46 -37.85 -1.21 0.04
N ARG A 47 -39.01 -1.09 0.70
CA ARG A 47 -39.19 -1.54 2.09
C ARG A 47 -38.99 -3.04 2.26
N ARG A 48 -39.42 -3.87 1.29
CA ARG A 48 -39.19 -5.32 1.33
C ARG A 48 -37.70 -5.63 1.22
N GLN A 49 -37.00 -5.00 0.29
CA GLN A 49 -35.55 -5.18 0.14
C GLN A 49 -34.79 -4.72 1.38
N GLU A 50 -35.17 -3.60 1.99
CA GLU A 50 -34.59 -3.15 3.26
C GLU A 50 -34.82 -4.16 4.39
N ALA A 51 -36.04 -4.68 4.53
CA ALA A 51 -36.35 -5.70 5.53
C ALA A 51 -35.57 -7.01 5.32
N GLU A 52 -35.43 -7.45 4.07
CA GLU A 52 -34.61 -8.62 3.72
C GLU A 52 -33.12 -8.40 4.05
N ARG A 53 -32.58 -7.22 3.76
CA ARG A 53 -31.20 -6.86 4.12
C ARG A 53 -30.99 -6.85 5.63
N MET A 54 -31.93 -6.29 6.39
CA MET A 54 -31.88 -6.29 7.85
C MET A 54 -31.91 -7.71 8.41
N ALA A 55 -32.80 -8.57 7.89
CA ALA A 55 -32.87 -9.97 8.31
C ALA A 55 -31.58 -10.74 8.01
N LEU A 56 -30.95 -10.50 6.86
CA LEU A 56 -29.65 -11.09 6.51
C LEU A 56 -28.53 -10.56 7.41
N ALA A 57 -28.54 -9.27 7.75
CA ALA A 57 -27.58 -8.67 8.68
C ALA A 57 -27.72 -9.24 10.10
N GLU A 58 -28.95 -9.50 10.56
CA GLU A 58 -29.19 -10.16 11.85
C GLU A 58 -28.65 -11.59 11.87
N GLN A 59 -28.92 -12.39 10.83
CA GLN A 59 -28.35 -13.74 10.67
C GLN A 59 -26.83 -13.72 10.60
N PHE A 60 -26.25 -12.69 9.98
CA PHE A 60 -24.81 -12.50 9.93
C PHE A 60 -24.25 -12.15 11.31
N ALA A 61 -24.92 -11.27 12.06
CA ALA A 61 -24.54 -10.88 13.41
C ALA A 61 -24.60 -12.06 14.41
N GLU A 62 -25.47 -13.05 14.19
CA GLU A 62 -25.47 -14.28 14.99
C GLU A 62 -24.21 -15.13 14.76
N ARG A 63 -23.66 -15.10 13.55
CA ARG A 63 -22.43 -15.83 13.20
C ARG A 63 -21.16 -15.04 13.55
N HIS A 64 -21.26 -13.72 13.59
CA HIS A 64 -20.16 -12.80 13.86
C HIS A 64 -20.57 -11.78 14.94
N PRO A 65 -20.37 -12.09 16.24
CA PRO A 65 -20.81 -11.19 17.33
C PRO A 65 -20.13 -9.82 17.25
N ASP A 66 -18.87 -9.79 16.84
CA ASP A 66 -18.05 -8.57 16.65
C ASP A 66 -18.67 -7.60 15.63
N PHE A 67 -19.51 -8.09 14.73
CA PHE A 67 -20.22 -7.26 13.75
C PHE A 67 -21.10 -6.20 14.41
N ARG A 68 -21.78 -6.54 15.52
CA ARG A 68 -22.64 -5.58 16.24
C ARG A 68 -21.83 -4.48 16.90
N GLU A 69 -20.66 -4.82 17.43
CA GLU A 69 -19.76 -3.85 18.06
C GLU A 69 -19.13 -2.92 17.01
N LEU A 70 -18.75 -3.46 15.84
CA LEU A 70 -18.23 -2.67 14.72
C LEU A 70 -19.29 -1.76 14.10
N ALA A 71 -20.54 -2.22 14.02
CA ALA A 71 -21.67 -1.39 13.61
C ALA A 71 -21.93 -0.27 14.62
N ALA A 72 -21.97 -0.58 15.92
CA ALA A 72 -22.21 0.41 16.98
C ALA A 72 -21.09 1.44 17.13
N SER A 73 -19.84 1.07 16.86
CA SER A 73 -18.70 1.97 16.87
C SER A 73 -18.63 2.91 15.66
N GLY A 74 -19.46 2.69 14.64
CA GLY A 74 -19.47 3.49 13.40
C GLY A 74 -18.29 3.21 12.47
N ALA A 75 -17.49 2.17 12.74
CA ALA A 75 -16.37 1.77 11.90
C ALA A 75 -16.83 1.29 10.51
N LEU A 76 -17.98 0.61 10.45
CA LEU A 76 -18.59 0.19 9.20
C LEU A 76 -19.08 1.40 8.37
N ASP A 77 -19.68 2.39 9.02
CA ASP A 77 -20.13 3.61 8.34
C ASP A 77 -18.96 4.43 7.78
N ALA A 78 -17.81 4.44 8.47
CA ALA A 78 -16.60 5.07 7.96
C ALA A 78 -16.13 4.39 6.66
N GLN A 79 -16.10 3.05 6.63
CA GLN A 79 -15.77 2.28 5.43
C GLN A 79 -16.76 2.51 4.28
N LYS A 80 -18.05 2.66 4.59
CA LYS A 80 -19.08 2.97 3.59
C LYS A 80 -18.99 4.40 3.05
N ARG A 81 -18.50 5.36 3.85
CA ARG A 81 -18.22 6.72 3.35
C ARG A 81 -17.08 6.71 2.34
N ASP A 82 -16.04 5.92 2.61
CA ASP A 82 -14.90 5.79 1.71
C ASP A 82 -15.26 4.97 0.45
N ASN A 83 -16.18 4.01 0.57
CA ASN A 83 -16.71 3.25 -0.55
C ASN A 83 -18.23 3.04 -0.44
N PRO A 84 -19.05 3.88 -1.10
CA PRO A 84 -20.51 3.85 -0.98
C PRO A 84 -21.16 2.65 -1.67
N LEU A 85 -20.40 1.84 -2.42
CA LEU A 85 -20.89 0.60 -3.01
C LEU A 85 -20.86 -0.57 -2.03
N LEU A 86 -20.25 -0.41 -0.85
CA LEU A 86 -20.18 -1.46 0.15
C LEU A 86 -21.49 -1.54 0.94
N ASP A 87 -22.09 -2.73 0.94
CA ASP A 87 -23.08 -3.13 1.93
C ASP A 87 -22.41 -3.34 3.30
N ASP A 88 -23.19 -3.39 4.39
CA ASP A 88 -22.66 -3.47 5.76
C ASP A 88 -21.74 -4.70 5.99
N VAL A 89 -22.07 -5.83 5.36
CA VAL A 89 -21.24 -7.04 5.37
C VAL A 89 -19.94 -6.84 4.60
N GLY A 90 -19.99 -6.14 3.47
CA GLY A 90 -18.80 -5.78 2.69
C GLY A 90 -17.88 -4.84 3.48
N ALA A 91 -18.46 -3.86 4.17
CA ALA A 91 -17.73 -2.97 5.06
C ALA A 91 -17.05 -3.72 6.21
N TYR A 92 -17.68 -4.77 6.75
CA TYR A 92 -17.09 -5.62 7.78
C TYR A 92 -15.84 -6.35 7.29
N TYR A 93 -15.89 -6.98 6.10
CA TYR A 93 -14.71 -7.63 5.54
C TYR A 93 -13.63 -6.63 5.14
N ALA A 94 -14.00 -5.46 4.63
CA ALA A 94 -13.06 -4.39 4.32
C ALA A 94 -12.32 -3.92 5.58
N HIS A 95 -13.03 -3.77 6.71
CA HIS A 95 -12.42 -3.42 7.99
C HIS A 95 -11.39 -4.47 8.41
N HIS A 96 -11.74 -5.76 8.38
CA HIS A 96 -10.80 -6.83 8.74
C HIS A 96 -9.60 -6.90 7.79
N LEU A 97 -9.81 -6.70 6.49
CA LEU A 97 -8.72 -6.66 5.52
C LEU A 97 -7.78 -5.49 5.81
N SER A 98 -8.31 -4.31 6.12
CA SER A 98 -7.50 -3.14 6.44
C SER A 98 -6.67 -3.34 7.72
N ALA A 99 -7.24 -3.96 8.75
CA ALA A 99 -6.53 -4.30 9.98
C ALA A 99 -5.39 -5.30 9.70
N GLN A 100 -5.64 -6.33 8.88
CA GLN A 100 -4.60 -7.29 8.49
C GLN A 100 -3.48 -6.64 7.68
N GLN A 101 -3.82 -5.73 6.77
CA GLN A 101 -2.83 -4.97 6.00
C GLN A 101 -1.96 -4.07 6.89
N GLN A 102 -2.54 -3.45 7.92
CA GLN A 102 -1.78 -2.66 8.88
C GLN A 102 -0.78 -3.51 9.65
N VAL A 103 -1.22 -4.65 10.19
CA VAL A 103 -0.32 -5.60 10.88
C VAL A 103 0.80 -6.07 9.96
N ALA A 104 0.47 -6.46 8.73
CA ALA A 104 1.48 -6.88 7.75
C ALA A 104 2.45 -5.74 7.39
N ALA A 105 1.97 -4.51 7.25
CA ALA A 105 2.80 -3.34 6.99
C ALA A 105 3.75 -3.04 8.17
N GLU A 106 3.28 -3.19 9.41
CA GLU A 106 4.11 -3.05 10.61
C GLU A 106 5.18 -4.14 10.70
N GLU A 107 4.84 -5.39 10.38
CA GLU A 107 5.81 -6.49 10.32
C GLU A 107 6.87 -6.25 9.25
N LEU A 108 6.47 -5.80 8.06
CA LEU A 108 7.42 -5.43 7.00
C LEU A 108 8.29 -4.24 7.39
N ALA A 109 7.75 -3.25 8.12
CA ALA A 109 8.52 -2.13 8.61
C ALA A 109 9.58 -2.57 9.65
N LYS A 110 9.21 -3.46 10.57
CA LYS A 110 10.16 -4.06 11.53
C LYS A 110 11.26 -4.84 10.82
N ALA A 111 10.89 -5.70 9.86
CA ALA A 111 11.85 -6.47 9.09
C ALA A 111 12.81 -5.59 8.28
N ARG A 112 12.33 -4.45 7.75
CA ARG A 112 13.20 -3.47 7.06
C ARG A 112 14.17 -2.81 8.03
N ALA A 113 13.71 -2.38 9.20
CA ALA A 113 14.58 -1.77 10.21
C ALA A 113 15.65 -2.76 10.70
N GLU A 114 15.29 -4.02 10.94
CA GLU A 114 16.24 -5.08 11.29
C GLU A 114 17.26 -5.29 10.17
N ALA A 115 16.83 -5.38 8.91
CA ALA A 115 17.72 -5.53 7.77
C ALA A 115 18.68 -4.33 7.58
N GLU A 116 18.21 -3.11 7.82
CA GLU A 116 19.05 -1.90 7.78
C GLU A 116 20.13 -1.93 8.86
N THR A 117 19.77 -2.24 10.10
CA THR A 117 20.75 -2.35 11.21
C THR A 117 21.76 -3.48 10.99
N GLU A 118 21.34 -4.61 10.44
CA GLU A 118 22.27 -5.69 10.05
C GLU A 118 23.20 -5.27 8.90
N ALA A 119 22.68 -4.53 7.92
CA ALA A 119 23.49 -4.02 6.82
C ALA A 119 24.55 -3.02 7.33
N GLU A 120 24.17 -2.12 8.24
CA GLU A 120 25.09 -1.22 8.92
C GLU A 120 26.16 -1.99 9.71
N ALA A 121 25.77 -3.00 10.48
CA ALA A 121 26.71 -3.84 11.22
C ALA A 121 27.73 -4.53 10.27
N ARG A 122 27.25 -5.15 9.19
CA ARG A 122 28.10 -5.80 8.18
C ARG A 122 29.03 -4.81 7.49
N THR A 123 28.59 -3.58 7.20
CA THR A 123 29.46 -2.57 6.60
C THR A 123 30.53 -2.08 7.57
N ILE A 124 30.19 -1.87 8.85
CA ILE A 124 31.14 -1.49 9.89
C ILE A 124 32.18 -2.60 10.08
N GLU A 125 31.78 -3.87 10.11
CA GLU A 125 32.69 -5.01 10.21
C GLU A 125 33.62 -5.12 8.99
N ARG A 126 33.10 -4.89 7.78
CA ARG A 126 33.92 -4.82 6.55
C ARG A 126 34.93 -3.67 6.62
N VAL A 127 34.56 -2.52 7.15
CA VAL A 127 35.48 -1.39 7.31
C VAL A 127 36.54 -1.69 8.38
N ARG A 128 36.13 -2.27 9.52
CA ARG A 128 37.05 -2.66 10.61
C ARG A 128 38.05 -3.72 10.14
N SER A 129 37.59 -4.76 9.46
CA SER A 129 38.46 -5.81 8.90
C SER A 129 39.43 -5.26 7.85
N LYS A 130 38.98 -4.38 6.95
CA LYS A 130 39.87 -3.70 5.99
C LYS A 130 40.94 -2.85 6.70
N ARG A 131 40.57 -2.10 7.74
CA ARG A 131 41.53 -1.31 8.53
C ARG A 131 42.54 -2.18 9.27
N LEU A 132 42.09 -3.29 9.87
CA LEU A 132 42.98 -4.24 10.53
C LEU A 132 43.94 -4.92 9.53
N ALA A 133 43.44 -5.34 8.36
CA ALA A 133 44.27 -5.91 7.31
C ALA A 133 45.30 -4.90 6.79
N ALA A 134 44.92 -3.63 6.61
CA ALA A 134 45.84 -2.56 6.24
C ALA A 134 46.93 -2.33 7.31
N ALA A 135 46.56 -2.33 8.60
CA ALA A 135 47.52 -2.18 9.70
C ALA A 135 48.49 -3.38 9.82
N LEU A 136 48.00 -4.61 9.61
CA LEU A 136 48.84 -5.81 9.61
C LEU A 136 49.76 -5.86 8.37
N GLY A 137 49.26 -5.47 7.20
CA GLY A 137 50.04 -5.38 5.96
C GLY A 137 51.06 -4.24 5.94
N ALA A 138 50.78 -3.13 6.63
CA ALA A 138 51.68 -2.00 6.80
C ALA A 138 52.67 -2.18 7.98
N SER A 139 52.62 -3.32 8.68
CA SER A 139 53.57 -3.61 9.75
C SER A 139 55.02 -3.54 9.22
N PRO A 140 55.96 -2.92 9.95
CA PRO A 140 57.37 -2.89 9.56
C PRO A 140 57.95 -4.32 9.38
N SER A 141 57.33 -5.34 9.96
CA SER A 141 57.66 -6.74 9.74
C SER A 141 57.42 -7.19 8.29
N ALA A 142 56.42 -6.67 7.56
CA ALA A 142 56.17 -7.07 6.18
C ALA A 142 57.30 -6.61 5.23
N THR A 143 57.84 -5.40 5.45
CA THR A 143 59.04 -4.91 4.75
C THR A 143 60.32 -5.62 5.21
N ALA A 144 60.35 -6.16 6.42
CA ALA A 144 61.44 -7.02 6.89
C ALA A 144 61.35 -8.41 6.25
N GLN A 145 60.16 -8.98 6.13
CA GLN A 145 59.90 -10.29 5.51
C GLN A 145 60.23 -10.29 4.01
N ALA A 146 59.87 -9.21 3.29
CA ALA A 146 60.23 -9.05 1.88
C ALA A 146 61.75 -8.94 1.66
N ARG A 147 62.47 -8.33 2.62
CA ARG A 147 63.94 -8.30 2.61
C ARG A 147 64.58 -9.64 2.99
N THR A 148 63.91 -10.47 3.79
CA THR A 148 64.40 -11.81 4.15
C THR A 148 64.01 -12.89 3.13
N ALA A 149 62.96 -12.70 2.34
CA ALA A 149 62.52 -13.66 1.33
C ALA A 149 63.59 -13.96 0.26
N GLY A 150 64.35 -12.94 -0.16
CA GLY A 150 65.52 -13.14 -1.04
C GLY A 150 66.68 -13.86 -0.33
N ALA A 151 66.83 -13.67 0.98
CA ALA A 151 67.91 -14.28 1.77
C ALA A 151 67.62 -15.75 2.13
N ASP A 152 66.35 -16.17 2.15
CA ASP A 152 65.97 -17.58 2.36
C ASP A 152 66.17 -18.41 1.08
N ALA A 153 66.13 -17.78 -0.10
CA ALA A 153 66.45 -18.45 -1.36
C ALA A 153 67.93 -18.87 -1.44
N ASP A 154 68.85 -18.04 -0.93
CA ASP A 154 70.29 -18.34 -0.91
C ASP A 154 70.63 -19.52 0.02
N LEU A 155 69.82 -19.72 1.08
CA LEU A 155 69.95 -20.85 2.01
C LEU A 155 69.30 -22.14 1.48
N ALA A 156 68.39 -22.04 0.51
CA ALA A 156 67.76 -23.20 -0.13
C ALA A 156 68.70 -23.91 -1.12
N ALA A 157 69.68 -23.19 -1.70
CA ALA A 157 70.67 -23.74 -2.62
C ALA A 157 72.09 -23.23 -2.30
N PRO A 158 72.66 -23.57 -1.14
CA PRO A 158 73.92 -22.99 -0.66
C PRO A 158 75.11 -23.32 -1.59
N GLU A 159 75.07 -24.43 -2.31
CA GLU A 159 76.13 -24.85 -3.25
C GLU A 159 76.30 -23.86 -4.42
N GLN A 160 75.26 -23.11 -4.81
CA GLN A 160 75.35 -22.09 -5.85
C GLN A 160 76.12 -20.84 -5.39
N PHE A 161 76.27 -20.68 -4.07
CA PHE A 161 76.87 -19.52 -3.43
C PHE A 161 78.14 -19.86 -2.63
N GLY A 162 78.79 -20.99 -2.95
CA GLY A 162 80.05 -21.40 -2.32
C GLY A 162 79.88 -22.11 -0.97
N GLY A 163 78.69 -22.66 -0.71
CA GLY A 163 78.36 -23.45 0.48
C GLY A 163 77.77 -22.63 1.64
N ILE A 164 77.25 -23.35 2.65
CA ILE A 164 76.50 -22.76 3.78
C ILE A 164 77.33 -21.71 4.53
N ASN A 165 78.62 -21.97 4.74
CA ASN A 165 79.51 -21.07 5.47
C ASN A 165 79.74 -19.74 4.74
N ALA A 166 79.83 -19.76 3.40
CA ALA A 166 79.99 -18.56 2.59
C ALA A 166 78.73 -17.69 2.64
N VAL A 167 77.55 -18.30 2.52
CA VAL A 167 76.24 -17.62 2.64
C VAL A 167 76.10 -16.97 4.03
N LEU A 168 76.43 -17.70 5.10
CA LEU A 168 76.37 -17.17 6.46
C LEU A 168 77.37 -16.03 6.71
N ALA A 169 78.59 -16.14 6.20
CA ALA A 169 79.60 -15.09 6.31
C ALA A 169 79.19 -13.82 5.55
N ALA A 170 78.68 -13.96 4.32
CA ALA A 170 78.15 -12.85 3.52
C ALA A 170 76.98 -12.17 4.25
N ARG A 171 76.12 -12.94 4.90
CA ARG A 171 75.00 -12.43 5.70
C ARG A 171 75.47 -11.64 6.92
N MET A 172 76.48 -12.12 7.64
CA MET A 172 77.07 -11.40 8.77
C MET A 172 77.76 -10.10 8.31
N ALA A 173 78.45 -10.12 7.18
CA ALA A 173 79.06 -8.92 6.60
C ALA A 173 78.03 -7.88 6.12
N ALA A 174 76.91 -8.33 5.54
CA ALA A 174 75.80 -7.44 5.17
C ALA A 174 75.12 -6.82 6.39
N ARG A 175 74.96 -7.59 7.48
CA ARG A 175 74.43 -7.07 8.75
C ARG A 175 75.33 -6.00 9.37
N ARG A 176 76.65 -6.18 9.33
CA ARG A 176 77.62 -5.17 9.82
C ARG A 176 77.54 -3.87 9.01
N ARG A 177 77.55 -3.97 7.68
CA ARG A 177 77.40 -2.82 6.77
C ARG A 177 76.09 -2.06 7.01
N ASN A 178 74.97 -2.76 7.18
CA ASN A 178 73.68 -2.13 7.45
C ASN A 178 73.59 -1.53 8.87
N ALA A 179 74.42 -2.00 9.81
CA ALA A 179 74.55 -1.43 11.15
C ALA A 179 75.58 -0.28 11.21
N GLY A 180 76.21 0.09 10.09
CA GLY A 180 77.18 1.18 10.02
C GLY A 180 78.56 0.86 10.59
N LEU A 181 78.91 -0.43 10.68
CA LEU A 181 80.24 -0.96 11.04
C LEU A 181 80.98 -1.45 9.80
#